data_AF-A0A3B9PT13-F1
#
_entry.id   AF-A0A3B9PT13-F1
#
_cell.length_a   1.000
_cell.length_b   1.000
_cell.length_c   1.000
_cell.angle_alpha   90.00
_cell.angle_beta   90.00
_cell.angle_gamma   90.00
#
_symmetry.space_group_name_H-M   'P 1'
#
loop_
_entity.id
_entity.type
_entity.pdbx_description
1 polymer ?
#
loop_
_entity_poly.entity_id
_entity_poly.type
_entity_poly.pdbx_seq_one_letter_code
_entity_poly.pdbx_strand_id
1 'polypeptide(L)' 'FGNGERTGNLDIVTVALNMYSQGLHPSLSFENIEQIRDIYERTTGMTVHERHPYGGDLVFTAFSGSHQDA' A
#
# COMPACT_ATOMS: atom_id res chain seq x y z
N PHE A 1 6.83 -1.16 -0.14
CA PHE A 1 6.25 -2.19 0.73
C PHE A 1 7.19 -2.69 1.83
N GLY A 2 8.01 -1.80 2.41
CA GLY A 2 8.82 -2.12 3.60
C GLY A 2 9.89 -3.22 3.45
N ASN A 3 10.33 -3.55 2.23
CA ASN A 3 11.34 -4.59 2.03
C ASN A 3 12.69 -4.25 2.67
N GLY A 4 13.33 -5.24 3.29
CA GLY A 4 14.62 -5.15 3.97
C GLY A 4 14.90 -6.41 4.79
N GLU A 5 16.09 -6.49 5.38
CA GLU A 5 16.47 -7.60 6.26
C GLU A 5 15.52 -7.80 7.45
N ARG A 6 15.26 -9.05 7.82
CA ARG A 6 14.40 -9.48 8.94
C ARG A 6 12.97 -8.93 8.83
N THR A 7 12.65 -7.89 9.60
CA THR A 7 11.32 -7.26 9.65
C THR A 7 11.12 -6.23 8.55
N GLY A 8 12.16 -5.93 7.78
CA GLY A 8 12.10 -4.96 6.70
C GLY A 8 12.52 -3.55 7.09
N ASN A 9 12.46 -2.65 6.11
CA ASN A 9 12.70 -1.22 6.27
C ASN A 9 11.36 -0.46 6.44
N LEU A 10 11.46 0.84 6.71
CA LEU A 10 10.31 1.75 6.61
C LEU A 10 9.68 1.67 5.22
N ASP A 11 8.36 1.58 5.18
CA ASP A 11 7.63 1.57 3.93
C ASP A 11 7.35 2.98 3.39
N ILE A 12 8.11 3.38 2.37
CA ILE A 12 7.95 4.69 1.71
C ILE A 12 6.55 4.88 1.12
N VAL A 13 5.92 3.81 0.61
CA VAL A 13 4.54 3.86 0.09
C VAL A 13 3.59 4.31 1.19
N THR A 14 3.63 3.62 2.33
CA THR A 14 2.78 3.92 3.50
C THR A 14 3.02 5.34 4.00
N VAL A 15 4.27 5.77 4.13
CA VAL A 15 4.59 7.13 4.61
C VAL A 15 4.06 8.21 3.65
N ALA A 16 4.31 8.06 2.35
CA ALA A 16 3.87 9.03 1.36
C ALA A 16 2.35 9.14 1.26
N LEU A 17 1.64 8.01 1.29
CA LEU A 17 0.17 8.01 1.24
C LEU A 17 -0.46 8.45 2.57
N ASN A 18 0.23 8.26 3.70
CA ASN A 18 -0.16 8.89 4.97
C ASN A 18 -0.03 10.42 4.90
N MET A 19 1.02 10.95 4.28
CA MET A 19 1.13 12.40 4.07
C MET A 19 0.00 12.89 3.18
N TYR A 20 -0.23 12.20 2.06
CA TYR A 20 -1.28 12.54 1.11
C TYR A 20 -2.69 12.54 1.75
N SER A 21 -3.01 11.52 2.56
CA SER A 21 -4.31 11.43 3.24
C SER A 21 -4.54 12.53 4.29
N GLN A 22 -3.46 13.19 4.75
CA GLN A 22 -3.51 14.34 5.65
C GLN A 22 -3.40 15.69 4.90
N GLY A 23 -3.51 15.69 3.57
CA GLY A 23 -3.45 16.90 2.75
C GLY A 23 -2.04 17.44 2.50
N LEU A 24 -1.00 16.66 2.79
CA LEU A 24 0.39 17.01 2.54
C LEU A 24 0.90 16.32 1.27
N HIS A 25 1.39 17.09 0.30
CA HIS A 25 1.95 16.52 -0.92
C HIS A 25 3.29 15.80 -0.64
N PRO A 26 3.42 14.49 -0.92
CA PRO A 26 4.62 13.72 -0.56
C PRO A 26 5.80 13.91 -1.52
N SER A 27 5.63 14.68 -2.60
CA SER A 27 6.63 14.86 -3.67
C SER A 27 7.03 13.55 -4.38
N LEU A 28 6.18 12.53 -4.26
CA LEU A 28 6.26 11.23 -4.91
C LEU A 28 4.89 10.91 -5.51
N SER A 29 4.87 10.25 -6.66
CA SER A 29 3.62 9.81 -7.29
C SER A 29 3.33 8.36 -6.97
N PHE A 30 2.14 8.11 -6.43
CA PHE A 30 1.57 6.78 -6.14
C PHE A 30 0.19 6.63 -6.78
N GLU A 31 -0.04 7.28 -7.93
CA GLU A 31 -1.34 7.30 -8.62
C GLU A 31 -1.83 5.91 -9.03
N ASN A 32 -0.91 5.01 -9.39
CA ASN A 32 -1.21 3.63 -9.75
C ASN A 32 -0.49 2.66 -8.81
N ILE A 33 -1.10 2.38 -7.66
CA ILE A 33 -0.51 1.51 -6.65
C ILE A 33 -0.40 0.05 -7.11
N GLU A 34 -1.33 -0.42 -7.92
CA GLU A 34 -1.34 -1.78 -8.48
C GLU A 34 -0.12 -2.01 -9.38
N GLN A 35 0.16 -1.08 -10.29
CA GLN A 35 1.36 -1.17 -11.14
C GLN A 35 2.66 -1.14 -10.31
N ILE A 36 2.70 -0.35 -9.24
CA ILE A 36 3.87 -0.27 -8.34
C ILE A 36 4.06 -1.59 -7.59
N ARG A 37 2.96 -2.20 -7.13
CA ARG A 37 2.97 -3.54 -6.53
C ARG A 37 3.47 -4.58 -7.53
N ASP A 38 2.93 -4.63 -8.75
CA ASP A 38 3.34 -5.59 -9.78
C ASP A 38 4.85 -5.51 -10.06
N ILE A 39 5.39 -4.29 -10.18
CA ILE A 39 6.82 -4.06 -10.37
C ILE A 39 7.62 -4.56 -9.17
N TYR A 40 7.17 -4.25 -7.95
CA TYR A 40 7.82 -4.68 -6.73
C TYR A 40 7.88 -6.21 -6.63
N GLU A 41 6.75 -6.90 -6.83
CA GLU A 41 6.66 -8.35 -6.70
C GLU A 41 7.52 -9.05 -7.76
N ARG A 42 7.45 -8.59 -9.02
CA ARG A 42 8.27 -9.11 -10.12
C ARG A 42 9.77 -8.90 -9.90
N THR A 43 10.17 -7.78 -9.30
CA THR A 43 11.59 -7.43 -9.14
C THR A 43 12.21 -8.07 -7.90
N THR A 44 11.42 -8.26 -6.85
CA THR A 44 11.92 -8.79 -5.56
C THR A 44 11.64 -10.27 -5.37
N GLY A 45 10.69 -10.85 -6.11
CA GLY A 45 10.21 -12.22 -5.90
C GLY A 45 9.40 -12.40 -4.62
N MET A 46 9.07 -11.31 -3.92
CA MET A 46 8.24 -11.30 -2.72
C MET A 46 6.82 -10.87 -3.06
N THR A 47 5.84 -11.26 -2.24
CA THR A 47 4.45 -10.79 -2.37
C THR A 47 4.17 -9.65 -1.40
N VAL A 48 3.26 -8.74 -1.78
CA VAL A 48 2.70 -7.75 -0.85
C VAL A 48 1.58 -8.42 -0.05
N HIS A 49 1.61 -8.26 1.27
CA HIS A 49 0.60 -8.86 2.14
C HIS A 49 -0.80 -8.29 1.84
N GLU A 50 -1.84 -9.13 1.90
CA GLU A 50 -3.24 -8.76 1.58
C GLU A 50 -3.77 -7.55 2.37
N ARG A 51 -3.21 -7.32 3.56
CA ARG A 51 -3.56 -6.21 4.46
C ARG A 51 -2.49 -5.11 4.54
N HIS A 52 -1.50 -5.15 3.66
CA HIS A 52 -0.46 -4.13 3.62
C HIS A 52 -1.10 -2.77 3.29
N PRO A 53 -0.84 -1.70 4.07
CA PRO A 53 -1.52 -0.42 3.86
C PRO A 53 -1.49 0.05 2.41
N TYR A 54 -2.63 0.52 1.93
CA TYR A 54 -2.88 1.07 0.58
C TYR A 54 -2.72 0.14 -0.62
N GLY A 55 -1.83 -0.87 -0.58
CA GLY A 55 -1.55 -1.75 -1.72
C GLY A 55 -1.84 -3.23 -1.51
N GLY A 56 -2.50 -3.60 -0.40
CA GLY A 56 -2.97 -4.96 -0.15
C GLY A 56 -4.37 -5.19 -0.70
N ASP A 57 -4.65 -6.40 -1.20
CA ASP A 57 -5.92 -6.77 -1.85
C ASP A 57 -7.19 -6.49 -1.02
N LEU A 58 -7.07 -6.45 0.30
CA LEU A 58 -8.22 -6.33 1.20
C LEU A 58 -8.42 -4.91 1.75
N VAL A 59 -7.56 -3.95 1.41
CA VAL A 59 -7.57 -2.62 2.09
C VAL A 59 -8.70 -1.70 1.62
N PHE A 60 -9.29 -1.97 0.45
CA PHE A 60 -10.47 -1.25 -0.06
C PHE A 60 -11.71 -2.14 -0.11
N THR A 61 -11.70 -3.26 0.61
CA THR A 61 -12.78 -4.24 0.61
C THR A 61 -13.57 -4.16 1.91
N ALA A 62 -14.87 -3.88 1.81
CA ALA A 62 -15.82 -3.98 2.94
C ALA A 62 -16.56 -5.32 2.87
N PHE A 63 -16.41 -6.18 3.88
CA PHE A 63 -17.13 -7.47 3.99
C PHE A 63 -18.44 -7.39 4.78
N SER A 64 -18.60 -6.31 5.54
CA SER A 64 -19.77 -6.08 6.38
C SER A 64 -20.81 -5.26 5.61
N GLY A 65 -22.04 -5.76 5.53
CA GLY A 65 -23.12 -5.08 4.80
C GLY A 65 -23.40 -3.67 5.32
N SER A 66 -23.29 -3.43 6.63
CA SER A 66 -23.48 -2.09 7.20
C SER A 66 -22.41 -1.08 6.76
N HIS A 67 -21.19 -1.55 6.43
CA HIS A 67 -20.15 -0.68 5.88
C HIS A 67 -20.30 -0.46 4.37
N GLN A 68 -21.04 -1.34 3.66
CA GLN A 68 -21.38 -1.17 2.25
C GLN A 68 -22.60 -0.24 2.07
N ASP A 69 -23.46 -0.16 3.08
CA ASP A 69 -24.70 0.64 3.09
C ASP A 69 -24.49 2.10 3.58
N ALA A 70 -23.37 2.38 4.25
CA ALA A 70 -23.06 3.70 4.83
C ALA A 70 -22.59 4.73 3.79
#